data_AF-A0A7C3ASE4-F1
#
_entry.id   AF-A0A7C3ASE4-F1
#
_cell.length_a   1.000
_cell.length_b   1.000
_cell.length_c   1.000
_cell.angle_alpha   90.00
_cell.angle_beta   90.00
_cell.angle_gamma   90.00
#
_symmetry.space_group_name_H-M   'P 1'
#
loop_
_entity.id
_entity.type
_entity.pdbx_description
1 polymer ?
#
loop_
_entity_poly.entity_id
_entity_poly.type
_entity_poly.pdbx_seq_one_letter_code
_entity_poly.pdbx_strand_id
1 'polypeptide(L)'
;MKYSTPLRYPGGKSKLSNFMRLVFEENNLIGGHYAEPYAGGAGVAFHLLFTGYASHIHINDINKSIYSFWHVVLYDTDNICRRGLINRCVNVRQWRVPLPAWFRFLHSSPESQTPGRPASASLG
;
A
#
# COMPACT_ATOMS: atom_id res chain seq x y z
N MET A 1 1.20 -16.51 -9.93
CA MET A 1 0.04 -15.59 -9.93
C MET A 1 0.20 -14.57 -11.06
N LYS A 2 -0.86 -14.27 -11.82
CA LYS A 2 -0.78 -13.40 -13.02
C LYS A 2 -0.59 -11.91 -12.71
N TYR A 3 -0.91 -11.48 -11.48
CA TYR A 3 -0.70 -10.12 -10.99
C TYR A 3 -0.17 -10.19 -9.55
N SER A 4 0.92 -9.48 -9.29
CA SER A 4 1.60 -9.48 -7.99
C SER A 4 1.13 -8.35 -7.06
N THR A 5 0.16 -7.54 -7.50
CA THR A 5 -0.36 -6.40 -6.75
C THR A 5 -1.89 -6.31 -6.85
N PRO A 6 -2.59 -5.94 -5.77
CA PRO A 6 -4.04 -5.75 -5.77
C PRO A 6 -4.51 -4.48 -6.52
N LEU A 7 -3.61 -3.55 -6.86
CA LEU A 7 -3.96 -2.30 -7.54
C LEU A 7 -3.39 -2.23 -8.95
N ARG A 8 -4.26 -2.30 -9.96
CA ARG A 8 -3.86 -2.00 -11.35
C ARG A 8 -3.68 -0.49 -11.50
N TYR A 9 -2.44 -0.03 -11.37
CA TYR A 9 -2.08 1.38 -11.57
C TYR A 9 -1.27 1.58 -12.87
N PRO A 10 -1.57 2.60 -13.70
CA PRO A 10 -0.79 2.92 -14.88
C PRO A 10 0.67 3.23 -14.55
N GLY A 11 1.59 2.96 -15.49
CA GLY A 11 3.01 3.30 -15.33
C GLY A 11 3.97 2.12 -15.36
N GLY A 12 3.46 0.88 -15.47
CA GLY A 12 4.20 -0.26 -16.03
C GLY A 12 5.52 -0.67 -15.35
N LYS A 13 5.78 -0.22 -14.11
CA LYS A 13 7.05 -0.45 -13.42
C LYS A 13 7.31 -1.93 -13.12
N SER A 14 6.30 -2.79 -13.17
CA SER A 14 6.48 -4.24 -12.99
C SER A 14 7.51 -4.85 -13.95
N LYS A 15 7.72 -4.26 -15.14
CA LYS A 15 8.80 -4.69 -16.06
C LYS A 15 10.21 -4.42 -15.50
N LEU A 16 10.36 -3.46 -14.60
CA LEU A 16 11.64 -3.11 -13.94
C LEU A 16 12.04 -4.12 -12.85
N SER A 17 11.12 -4.99 -12.41
CA SER A 17 11.37 -5.88 -11.28
C SER A 17 12.56 -6.82 -11.52
N ASN A 18 12.72 -7.32 -12.75
CA ASN A 18 13.87 -8.15 -13.12
C ASN A 18 15.21 -7.40 -13.05
N PHE A 19 15.21 -6.10 -13.39
CA PHE A 19 16.39 -5.27 -13.26
C PHE A 19 16.72 -5.03 -11.78
N MET A 20 15.71 -4.71 -10.96
CA MET A 20 15.92 -4.51 -9.52
C MET A 20 16.39 -5.79 -8.82
N ARG A 21 15.93 -6.96 -9.27
CA ARG A 21 16.44 -8.25 -8.83
C ARG A 21 17.95 -8.38 -9.06
N LEU A 22 18.44 -8.02 -10.24
CA LEU A 22 19.88 -8.01 -10.55
C LEU A 22 20.63 -7.03 -9.67
N VAL A 23 20.07 -5.84 -9.42
CA VAL A 23 20.67 -4.87 -8.48
C VAL A 23 20.83 -5.49 -7.08
N PHE A 24 19.86 -6.26 -6.61
CA PHE A 24 19.97 -6.95 -5.31
C PHE A 24 21.08 -8.01 -5.29
N GLU A 25 21.19 -8.80 -6.36
CA GLU A 25 22.19 -9.88 -6.49
C GLU A 25 23.61 -9.31 -6.56
N GLU A 26 23.84 -8.35 -7.45
CA GLU A 26 25.17 -7.79 -7.70
C GLU A 26 25.72 -6.95 -6.52
N ASN A 27 24.85 -6.52 -5.60
CA ASN A 27 25.23 -5.65 -4.48
C ASN A 27 25.09 -6.33 -3.11
N ASN A 28 24.88 -7.65 -3.06
CA ASN A 28 24.67 -8.40 -1.81
C ASN A 28 23.55 -7.81 -0.92
N LEU A 29 22.44 -7.37 -1.54
CA LEU A 29 21.31 -6.75 -0.84
C LEU A 29 20.17 -7.73 -0.54
N ILE A 30 20.35 -9.02 -0.85
CA ILE A 30 19.34 -10.06 -0.62
C ILE A 30 18.97 -10.12 0.86
N GLY A 31 17.66 -10.10 1.14
CA GLY A 31 17.13 -10.02 2.50
C GLY A 31 17.11 -8.61 3.08
N GLY A 32 17.53 -7.59 2.31
CA GLY A 32 17.49 -6.19 2.70
C GLY A 32 16.11 -5.55 2.63
N HIS A 33 16.08 -4.24 2.81
CA HIS A 33 14.88 -3.41 2.67
C HIS A 33 14.83 -2.76 1.29
N TYR A 34 13.63 -2.66 0.71
CA TYR A 34 13.39 -1.90 -0.53
C TYR A 34 12.44 -0.74 -0.27
N ALA A 35 12.76 0.45 -0.78
CA ALA A 35 11.89 1.63 -0.67
C ALA A 35 11.42 2.08 -2.07
N GLU A 36 10.09 2.19 -2.24
CA GLU A 36 9.44 2.63 -3.49
C GLU A 36 8.65 3.93 -3.23
N PRO A 37 9.27 5.10 -3.44
CA PRO A 37 8.66 6.39 -3.10
C PRO A 37 7.53 6.84 -4.05
N TYR A 38 7.41 6.18 -5.21
CA TYR A 38 6.39 6.40 -6.24
C TYR A 38 5.67 5.10 -6.54
N ALA A 39 5.07 4.53 -5.49
CA ALA A 39 4.55 3.18 -5.52
C ALA A 39 3.48 3.00 -6.59
N GLY A 40 2.46 3.87 -6.64
CA GLY A 40 1.26 3.60 -7.43
C GLY A 40 0.69 2.22 -7.07
N GLY A 41 0.92 1.23 -7.93
CA GLY A 41 0.60 -0.18 -7.70
C GLY A 41 1.67 -1.00 -6.95
N ALA A 42 2.81 -0.43 -6.57
CA ALA A 42 3.90 -1.08 -5.83
C ALA A 42 4.43 -2.39 -6.47
N GLY A 43 4.36 -2.47 -7.81
CA GLY A 43 4.59 -3.73 -8.52
C GLY A 43 6.02 -4.29 -8.36
N VAL A 44 7.01 -3.41 -8.21
CA VAL A 44 8.41 -3.81 -8.01
C VAL A 44 8.62 -4.25 -6.57
N ALA A 45 8.19 -3.44 -5.60
CA ALA A 45 8.27 -3.77 -4.18
C ALA A 45 7.66 -5.15 -3.88
N PHE A 46 6.42 -5.40 -4.30
CA PHE A 46 5.77 -6.70 -4.08
C PHE A 46 6.47 -7.85 -4.81
N HIS A 47 7.01 -7.60 -6.01
CA HIS A 47 7.79 -8.62 -6.69
C HIS A 47 9.01 -9.02 -5.85
N LEU A 48 9.81 -8.05 -5.40
CA LEU A 48 11.01 -8.31 -4.58
C LEU A 48 10.66 -8.98 -3.24
N LEU A 49 9.56 -8.58 -2.60
CA LEU A 49 9.08 -9.19 -1.37
C LEU A 49 8.68 -10.66 -1.58
N PHE A 50 7.80 -10.93 -2.54
CA PHE A 50 7.27 -12.29 -2.74
C PHE A 50 8.27 -13.27 -3.35
N THR A 51 9.33 -12.77 -3.98
CA THR A 51 10.44 -13.59 -4.49
C THR A 51 11.59 -13.72 -3.49
N GLY A 52 11.48 -13.12 -2.30
CA GLY A 52 12.46 -13.25 -1.22
C GLY A 52 13.73 -12.39 -1.38
N TYR A 53 13.80 -11.53 -2.39
CA TYR A 53 14.93 -10.62 -2.57
C TYR A 53 14.94 -9.51 -1.51
N ALA A 54 13.77 -8.97 -1.16
CA ALA A 54 13.61 -8.04 -0.05
C ALA A 54 12.89 -8.73 1.11
N SER A 55 13.37 -8.55 2.34
CA SER A 55 12.66 -9.02 3.55
C SER A 55 11.56 -8.06 3.97
N HIS A 56 11.71 -6.77 3.63
CA HIS A 56 10.80 -5.72 4.00
C HIS A 56 10.69 -4.69 2.87
N ILE A 57 9.50 -4.17 2.65
CA ILE A 57 9.24 -3.12 1.68
C ILE A 57 8.63 -1.90 2.33
N HIS A 58 9.06 -0.72 1.89
CA HIS A 58 8.53 0.58 2.26
C HIS A 58 7.93 1.20 1.01
N ILE A 59 6.63 1.48 1.03
CA ILE A 59 5.93 2.08 -0.11
C ILE A 59 5.41 3.46 0.28
N ASN A 60 5.56 4.42 -0.63
CA ASN A 60 5.00 5.75 -0.48
C ASN A 60 4.44 6.23 -1.82
N ASP A 61 3.47 7.13 -1.76
CA ASP A 61 2.97 7.85 -2.94
C ASP A 61 2.41 9.20 -2.50
N ILE A 62 2.68 10.26 -3.28
CA ILE A 62 2.16 11.61 -3.00
C ILE A 62 0.64 11.69 -3.23
N ASN A 63 0.10 10.82 -4.08
CA ASN A 63 -1.33 10.82 -4.36
C ASN A 63 -2.09 10.24 -3.15
N LYS A 64 -2.84 11.10 -2.47
CA LYS A 64 -3.66 10.75 -1.29
C LYS A 64 -4.60 9.57 -1.53
N SER A 65 -5.14 9.42 -2.75
CA SER A 65 -6.03 8.29 -3.08
C SER A 65 -5.27 6.97 -3.12
N ILE A 66 -4.02 6.98 -3.59
CA ILE A 66 -3.14 5.79 -3.60
C ILE A 66 -2.69 5.45 -2.19
N TYR A 67 -2.26 6.47 -1.42
CA TYR A 67 -1.98 6.29 -0.01
C TYR A 67 -3.18 5.68 0.74
N SER A 68 -4.38 6.25 0.56
CA SER A 68 -5.60 5.78 1.24
C SER A 68 -5.92 4.34 0.86
N PHE A 69 -5.75 3.97 -0.42
CA PHE A 69 -5.90 2.58 -0.85
C PHE A 69 -4.97 1.64 -0.06
N TRP A 70 -3.67 1.93 -0.04
CA TRP A 70 -2.69 1.08 0.65
C TRP A 70 -2.92 1.04 2.16
N HIS A 71 -3.30 2.17 2.77
CA HIS A 71 -3.65 2.24 4.18
C HIS A 71 -4.80 1.28 4.52
N VAL A 72 -5.89 1.31 3.76
CA VAL A 72 -7.04 0.41 4.03
C VAL A 72 -6.67 -1.04 3.73
N VAL A 73 -5.87 -1.31 2.69
CA VAL A 73 -5.37 -2.67 2.40
C VAL A 73 -4.56 -3.25 3.55
N LEU A 74 -3.71 -2.44 4.20
CA LEU A 74 -2.81 -2.87 5.27
C LEU A 74 -3.49 -2.90 6.65
N TYR A 75 -4.40 -1.98 6.93
CA TYR A 75 -4.92 -1.76 8.29
C TYR A 75 -6.43 -2.02 8.44
N ASP A 76 -7.17 -2.22 7.35
CA ASP A 76 -8.62 -2.51 7.38
C ASP A 76 -9.00 -3.61 6.36
N THR A 77 -8.11 -4.61 6.21
CA THR A 77 -8.23 -5.70 5.24
C THR A 77 -9.54 -6.48 5.40
N ASP A 78 -9.90 -6.82 6.64
CA ASP A 78 -11.10 -7.61 6.95
C ASP A 78 -12.38 -6.91 6.50
N ASN A 79 -12.48 -5.60 6.67
CA ASN A 79 -13.65 -4.83 6.29
C ASN A 79 -13.77 -4.74 4.77
N ILE A 80 -12.65 -4.55 4.05
CA ILE A 80 -12.64 -4.62 2.57
C ILE A 80 -13.14 -5.99 2.10
N CYS A 81 -12.62 -7.07 2.68
CA CYS A 81 -13.01 -8.44 2.32
C CYS A 81 -14.50 -8.70 2.62
N ARG A 82 -14.99 -8.32 3.80
CA ARG A 82 -16.40 -8.47 4.21
C ARG A 82 -17.36 -7.68 3.35
N ARG A 83 -16.96 -6.49 2.88
CA ARG A 83 -17.77 -5.67 1.96
C ARG A 83 -17.97 -6.37 0.60
N GLY A 84 -17.41 -7.54 0.35
CA GLY A 84 -17.76 -8.37 -0.81
C GLY A 84 -17.47 -7.67 -2.14
N LEU A 85 -16.41 -6.85 -2.20
CA LEU A 85 -15.98 -6.22 -3.45
C LEU A 85 -15.53 -7.27 -4.49
N ILE A 86 -15.23 -8.49 -4.05
CA ILE A 86 -14.67 -9.58 -4.86
C ILE A 86 -15.70 -10.16 -5.85
N ASN A 87 -17.01 -9.94 -5.67
CA ASN A 87 -18.06 -10.47 -6.57
C ASN A 87 -19.19 -9.47 -6.86
N ARG A 88 -18.94 -8.16 -6.72
CA ARG A 88 -19.97 -7.15 -7.03
C ARG A 88 -20.01 -6.85 -8.53
N CYS A 89 -21.15 -7.11 -9.16
CA CYS A 89 -21.47 -6.56 -10.47
C CYS A 89 -21.62 -5.03 -10.34
N VAL A 90 -20.58 -4.28 -10.69
CA VAL A 90 -20.65 -2.82 -10.67
C VAL A 90 -21.41 -2.34 -11.90
N ASN A 91 -22.61 -1.81 -11.71
CA ASN A 91 -23.37 -1.15 -12.77
C ASN A 91 -23.14 0.37 -12.76
N VAL A 92 -23.43 1.05 -13.88
CA VAL A 92 -23.21 2.51 -14.04
C VAL A 92 -23.92 3.34 -12.96
N ARG A 93 -25.06 2.87 -12.42
CA ARG A 93 -25.77 3.58 -11.35
C ARG A 93 -24.93 3.59 -10.05
N GLN A 94 -24.27 2.48 -9.75
CA GLN A 94 -23.42 2.36 -8.57
C GLN A 94 -22.13 3.19 -8.66
N TRP A 95 -21.60 3.43 -9.87
CA TRP A 95 -20.48 4.35 -10.11
C TRP A 95 -20.82 5.82 -9.79
N ARG A 96 -22.09 6.20 -9.90
CA ARG A 96 -22.54 7.58 -9.62
C ARG A 96 -22.81 7.85 -8.14
N VAL A 97 -22.70 6.84 -7.28
CA VAL A 97 -22.82 7.02 -5.83
C VAL A 97 -21.63 7.86 -5.36
N PRO A 98 -21.85 9.03 -4.73
CA PRO A 98 -20.76 9.85 -4.22
C PRO A 98 -19.92 9.07 -3.21
N LEU A 99 -18.62 9.36 -3.16
CA LEU A 99 -17.72 8.73 -2.19
C LEU A 99 -18.28 8.89 -0.77
N PRO A 100 -18.28 7.82 0.05
CA PRO A 100 -18.79 7.87 1.42
C PRO A 100 -18.11 8.96 2.24
N ALA A 101 -18.81 9.51 3.24
CA ALA A 101 -18.28 10.58 4.09
C ALA A 101 -16.95 10.21 4.78
N TRP A 102 -16.74 8.94 5.15
CA TRP A 102 -15.48 8.48 5.71
C TRP A 102 -14.30 8.58 4.73
N PHE A 103 -14.54 8.51 3.42
CA PHE A 103 -13.52 8.74 2.39
C PHE A 103 -13.06 10.21 2.37
N ARG A 104 -13.97 11.14 2.70
CA ARG A 104 -13.63 12.57 2.87
C ARG A 104 -12.86 12.81 4.17
N PHE A 105 -13.14 12.04 5.22
CA PHE A 105 -12.47 12.13 6.53
C PHE A 105 -11.00 11.69 6.47
N LEU A 106 -10.65 10.72 5.61
CA LEU A 106 -9.25 10.37 5.33
C LEU A 106 -8.49 11.50 4.60
N HIS A 107 -9.16 12.55 4.13
CA HIS A 107 -8.56 13.65 3.39
C HIS A 107 -8.42 14.94 4.21
N SER A 108 -8.95 14.97 5.43
CA SER A 108 -8.56 15.93 6.48
C SER A 108 -7.25 15.48 7.13
N SER A 109 -6.28 16.40 7.26
CA SER A 109 -4.89 16.16 7.63
C SER A 109 -4.68 15.25 8.86
N PRO A 110 -3.60 14.43 8.90
CA PRO A 110 -3.34 13.46 9.96
C PRO A 110 -2.76 14.07 11.26
N GLU A 111 -2.72 15.39 11.42
CA GLU A 111 -2.15 16.04 12.62
C GLU A 111 -2.93 15.75 13.92
N SER A 112 -4.10 15.10 13.87
CA SER A 112 -4.93 14.83 15.05
C SER A 112 -4.85 13.39 15.61
N GLN A 113 -4.00 12.52 15.06
CA GLN A 113 -3.88 11.13 15.54
C GLN A 113 -2.43 10.75 15.88
N THR A 114 -1.88 11.37 16.91
CA THR A 114 -0.80 10.76 17.70
C THR A 114 -1.43 10.06 18.91
N PRO A 115 -1.20 8.76 19.16
CA PRO A 115 -1.53 8.17 20.45
C PRO A 115 -0.60 8.81 21.47
N GLY A 116 -1.16 9.48 22.47
CA GLY A 116 -0.40 10.07 23.57
C GLY A 116 0.53 9.02 24.19
N ARG A 117 1.82 9.35 24.29
CA ARG A 117 2.77 8.63 25.13
C ARG A 117 2.16 8.50 26.54
N PRO A 118 2.12 7.32 27.17
CA PRO A 118 1.77 7.24 28.58
C PRO A 118 2.81 8.07 29.36
N ALA A 119 2.32 8.98 30.19
CA ALA A 119 3.15 9.78 31.09
C ALA A 119 3.98 8.82 31.95
N SER A 120 5.30 9.00 31.94
CA SER A 120 6.20 8.30 32.85
C SER A 120 5.81 8.64 34.28
N ALA A 121 5.40 7.63 35.04
CA ALA A 121 5.28 7.72 36.48
C ALA A 121 6.66 8.05 37.06
N SER A 122 6.81 9.26 37.60
CA SER A 122 7.91 9.62 38.47
C SER A 122 7.78 8.78 39.75
N LEU A 123 8.68 7.81 39.90
CA LEU A 123 8.98 7.23 41.21
C LEU A 123 9.62 8.32 42.07
N GLY A 124 8.90 8.73 43.11
CA GLY A 124 9.38 9.46 44.27
C GLY A 124 8.92 8.72 45.51
#